data_AF-A0A960XWL5-F1
#
_entry.id   AF-A0A960XWL5-F1
#
_cell.length_a   1.000
_cell.length_b   1.000
_cell.length_c   1.000
_cell.angle_alpha   90.00
_cell.angle_beta   90.00
_cell.angle_gamma   90.00
#
_symmetry.space_group_name_H-M   'P 1'
#
loop_
_entity.id
_entity.type
_entity.pdbx_description
1 polymer ?
#
loop_
_entity_poly.entity_id
_entity_poly.type
_entity_poly.pdbx_seq_one_letter_code
_entity_poly.pdbx_strand_id
1 'polypeptide(L)' 'MSYTIWRVSPGGESFQLTNMGSTANKERALEKVRTLNERLLQSEPQTQDRFVVRDENGRDLKAPA' A
#
# COMPACT_ATOMS: atom_id res chain seq x y z
N MET A 1 17.04 -1.70 -1.89
CA MET A 1 15.65 -1.86 -2.35
C MET A 1 14.75 -2.33 -1.22
N SER A 2 14.15 -1.35 -0.54
CA SER A 2 13.07 -1.56 0.42
C SER A 2 11.77 -1.06 -0.20
N TYR A 3 10.70 -1.81 0.02
CA TYR A 3 9.36 -1.52 -0.46
C TYR A 3 8.47 -1.35 0.75
N THR A 4 7.90 -0.16 0.89
CA THR A 4 7.12 0.24 2.06
C THR A 4 5.66 0.43 1.67
N ILE A 5 4.74 -0.17 2.41
CA ILE A 5 3.30 0.00 2.19
C ILE A 5 2.80 1.24 2.91
N TRP A 6 2.04 2.06 2.18
CA TRP A 6 1.40 3.28 2.64
C TRP A 6 -0.10 3.18 2.45
N ARG A 7 -0.88 3.59 3.45
CA ARG A 7 -2.30 3.93 3.27
C ARG A 7 -2.36 5.37 2.81
N VAL A 8 -2.97 5.63 1.67
CA VAL A 8 -3.17 6.98 1.13
C VAL A 8 -4.66 7.27 1.06
N SER A 9 -5.04 8.42 1.62
CA SER A 9 -6.39 8.94 1.61
C SER A 9 -6.54 9.98 0.50
N PRO A 10 -7.73 10.15 -0.10
CA PRO A 10 -7.96 11.18 -1.12
C PRO A 10 -7.77 12.61 -0.58
N GLY A 11 -7.89 12.81 0.73
CA GLY A 11 -7.63 14.09 1.42
C GLY A 11 -6.16 14.49 1.48
N GLY A 12 -5.25 13.70 0.91
CA GLY A 12 -3.81 13.98 0.88
C GLY A 12 -3.03 13.43 2.08
N GLU A 13 -3.73 12.81 3.04
CA GLU A 13 -3.09 12.13 4.16
C GLU A 13 -2.46 10.81 3.68
N SER A 14 -1.26 10.51 4.17
CA SER A 14 -0.59 9.23 3.90
C SER A 14 0.10 8.70 5.14
N PHE A 15 -0.18 7.45 5.48
CA PHE A 15 0.33 6.78 6.68
C PHE A 15 1.13 5.55 6.30
N GLN A 16 2.36 5.47 6.81
CA GLN A 16 3.21 4.30 6.65
C GLN A 16 2.76 3.17 7.59
N LEU A 17 2.68 1.94 7.08
CA LEU A 17 2.46 0.77 7.93
C LEU A 17 3.78 0.36 8.59
N THR A 18 4.03 0.88 9.79
CA THR A 18 5.30 0.82 10.52
C THR A 18 5.79 -0.58 10.90
N ASN A 19 4.94 -1.61 10.95
CA ASN A 19 5.35 -2.96 11.42
C ASN A 19 5.11 -4.12 10.42
N MET A 20 4.32 -3.90 9.36
CA MET A 20 4.03 -4.94 8.33
C MET A 20 4.26 -4.46 6.89
N GLY A 21 4.56 -3.18 6.71
CA GLY A 21 4.59 -2.53 5.41
C GLY A 21 5.92 -2.60 4.67
N SER A 22 7.04 -2.86 5.36
CA SER A 22 8.36 -2.82 4.72
C SER A 22 8.87 -4.22 4.35
N THR A 23 9.25 -4.43 3.10
CA THR A 23 9.86 -5.69 2.63
C THR A 23 10.90 -5.43 1.54
N ALA A 24 11.92 -6.29 1.43
CA ALA A 24 12.90 -6.24 0.36
C ALA A 24 12.41 -6.87 -0.95
N ASN A 25 11.24 -7.54 -0.95
CA ASN A 25 10.68 -8.21 -2.12
C ASN A 25 9.48 -7.43 -2.69
N LYS A 26 9.63 -6.94 -3.93
CA LYS A 26 8.60 -6.17 -4.65
C LYS A 26 7.29 -6.94 -4.81
N GLU A 27 7.37 -8.19 -5.26
CA GLU A 27 6.19 -9.03 -5.51
C GLU A 27 5.41 -9.26 -4.22
N ARG A 28 6.12 -9.54 -3.13
CA ARG A 28 5.51 -9.71 -1.80
C ARG A 28 4.85 -8.42 -1.29
N ALA A 29 5.44 -7.26 -1.59
CA ALA A 29 4.85 -5.96 -1.24
C ALA A 29 3.55 -5.71 -2.03
N LEU A 30 3.56 -5.99 -3.33
CA LEU A 30 2.42 -5.83 -4.21
C LEU A 30 1.27 -6.78 -3.85
N GLU A 31 1.58 -8.05 -3.57
CA GLU A 31 0.59 -9.04 -3.13
C GLU A 31 -0.07 -8.62 -1.81
N LYS A 32 0.73 -8.17 -0.83
CA LYS A 32 0.20 -7.64 0.43
C LYS A 32 -0.72 -6.44 0.20
N VAL A 33 -0.32 -5.49 -0.65
CA VAL A 33 -1.16 -4.31 -0.96
C VAL A 33 -2.46 -4.72 -1.61
N ARG A 34 -2.44 -5.69 -2.52
CA ARG A 34 -3.67 -6.22 -3.12
C ARG A 34 -4.61 -6.78 -2.04
N THR A 35 -4.11 -7.66 -1.17
CA THR A 35 -4.91 -8.22 -0.07
C THR A 35 -5.42 -7.15 0.89
N LEU A 36 -4.59 -6.15 1.22
CA LEU A 36 -4.99 -5.04 2.08
C LEU A 36 -6.08 -4.19 1.45
N ASN A 37 -6.00 -3.91 0.15
CA ASN A 37 -7.05 -3.20 -0.58
C ASN A 37 -8.35 -4.00 -0.64
N GLU A 38 -8.30 -5.32 -0.88
CA GLU A 38 -9.49 -6.17 -0.86
C GLU A 38 -10.13 -6.19 0.52
N ARG A 39 -9.34 -6.34 1.59
CA ARG A 39 -9.84 -6.27 2.98
C ARG A 39 -10.40 -4.88 3.31
N LEU A 40 -9.76 -3.82 2.84
CA LEU A 40 -10.21 -2.46 3.05
C LEU A 40 -11.59 -2.22 2.43
N LEU A 41 -11.80 -2.69 1.20
CA LEU A 41 -13.11 -2.61 0.54
C LEU A 41 -14.17 -3.47 1.26
N GLN A 42 -13.77 -4.59 1.87
CA GLN A 42 -14.68 -5.43 2.65
C GLN A 42 -15.05 -4.81 4.00
N SER A 43 -14.10 -4.21 4.71
CA SER A 43 -14.32 -3.61 6.04
C SER A 43 -14.88 -2.19 5.96
N GLU A 44 -14.41 -1.40 5.01
CA GLU A 44 -14.74 0.01 4.82
C GLU A 44 -15.14 0.28 3.36
N PRO A 45 -16.27 -0.27 2.85
CA PRO A 45 -16.64 -0.16 1.43
C PRO A 45 -16.88 1.28 0.94
N GLN A 46 -17.10 2.22 1.86
CA GLN A 46 -17.27 3.65 1.56
C GLN A 46 -15.95 4.43 1.61
N THR A 47 -14.85 3.79 2.02
CA THR A 47 -13.56 4.46 2.07
C THR A 47 -13.02 4.67 0.66
N GLN A 48 -12.42 5.83 0.46
CA GLN A 48 -11.64 6.14 -0.73
C GLN A 48 -10.14 5.94 -0.48
N ASP A 49 -9.80 5.46 0.72
CA ASP A 49 -8.44 5.09 1.05
C ASP A 49 -7.98 3.92 0.19
N ARG A 50 -6.68 3.89 -0.08
CA ARG A 50 -6.04 2.78 -0.77
C ARG A 50 -4.66 2.55 -0.22
N PHE A 51 -4.25 1.30 -0.22
CA PHE A 51 -2.87 0.92 0.05
C PHE A 51 -2.06 0.99 -1.25
N VAL A 52 -0.85 1.55 -1.15
CA VAL A 52 0.14 1.63 -2.23
C VAL A 52 1.49 1.18 -1.71
N VAL A 53 2.34 0.67 -2.60
CA VAL A 53 3.74 0.37 -2.28
C VAL A 53 4.60 1.54 -2.76
N ARG A 54 5.48 2.06 -1.91
CA ARG A 54 6.52 3.01 -2.29
C ARG A 54 7.89 2.35 -2.22
N ASP A 55 8.75 2.63 -3.19
CA ASP A 55 10.16 2.24 -3.13
C ASP A 55 10.96 3.13 -2.15
N GLU A 56 12.25 2.85 -2.01
CA GLU A 56 13.18 3.63 -1.18
C GLU A 56 13.35 5.09 -1.61
N ASN A 57 12.98 5.43 -2.86
CA ASN A 57 12.97 6.78 -3.39
C ASN A 57 11.61 7.47 -3.24
N GLY A 58 10.65 6.83 -2.57
CA GLY A 58 9.30 7.35 -2.38
C GLY A 58 8.40 7.23 -3.60
N ARG A 59 8.78 6.46 -4.63
CA ARG A 59 7.98 6.30 -5.85
C ARG A 59 6.91 5.23 -5.67
N ASP A 60 5.67 5.57 -6.00
CA ASP A 60 4.57 4.62 -5.99
C ASP A 60 4.77 3.55 -7.07
N LEU A 61 4.82 2.29 -6.65
CA LEU A 61 4.86 1.14 -7.53
C LEU A 61 3.43 0.76 -7.89
N LYS A 62 3.09 0.92 -9.16
CA LYS A 62 1.85 0.37 -9.70
C LYS A 62 2.00 -1.15 -9.77
N ALA A 63 1.04 -1.88 -9.20
CA ALA A 63 0.84 -3.27 -9.59
C ALA A 63 0.60 -3.30 -11.11
N PRO A 64 1.20 -4.25 -11.86
CA PRO A 64 0.85 -4.43 -13.26
C PRO A 64 -0.66 -4.66 -13.35
N ALA A 65 -1.28 -4.00 -14.33
CA ALA A 65 -2.72 -4.04 -14.59
C ALA A 65 -3.20 -5.47 -14.91
#